data_AF-A0A1M5H4Q4-F1
#
_entry.id   AF-A0A1M5H4Q4-F1
#
_cell.length_a   1.000
_cell.length_b   1.000
_cell.length_c   1.000
_cell.angle_alpha   90.00
_cell.angle_beta   90.00
_cell.angle_gamma   90.00
#
_symmetry.space_group_name_H-M   'P 1'
#
loop_
_entity.id
_entity.type
_entity.pdbx_description
1 polymer ?
#
loop_
_entity_poly.entity_id
_entity_poly.type
_entity_poly.pdbx_seq_one_letter_code
_entity_poly.pdbx_strand_id
1 'polypeptide(L)'
;MNTYPFVIIISILLIIMWAYAAISKLLELKAFKQALATQVFPVWIGKILVWVLPVVELAIVGLLLFQKTQILGMYASFGMMLLFTLYVGGAVFNIYERYPCACGGLFAKLGWKKHFRVNIFFTLISIIGIVLLESGR
;
A
#
# COMPACT_ATOMS: atom_id res chain seq x y z
N MET A 1 19.25 17.14 15.98
CA MET A 1 19.86 16.46 14.81
C MET A 1 19.02 16.81 13.59
N ASN A 2 19.64 17.07 12.43
CA ASN A 2 18.90 17.38 11.20
C ASN A 2 18.24 16.10 10.64
N THR A 3 16.95 15.89 10.89
CA THR A 3 16.20 14.70 10.45
C THR A 3 15.69 14.80 9.01
N TYR A 4 15.71 16.00 8.41
CA TYR A 4 15.21 16.28 7.06
C TYR A 4 15.72 15.35 5.95
N PRO A 5 17.03 15.02 5.84
CA PRO A 5 17.50 14.12 4.78
C PRO A 5 16.88 12.71 4.86
N PHE A 6 16.69 12.18 6.07
CA PHE A 6 16.08 10.86 6.27
C PHE A 6 14.60 10.86 5.89
N VAL A 7 13.88 11.93 6.25
CA VAL A 7 12.47 12.11 5.88
C VAL A 7 12.29 12.16 4.36
N ILE A 8 13.19 12.85 3.64
CA ILE A 8 13.16 12.91 2.17
C ILE A 8 13.35 11.52 1.57
N ILE A 9 14.34 10.76 2.03
CA ILE A 9 14.59 9.40 1.53
C ILE A 9 13.36 8.50 1.74
N ILE A 10 12.77 8.53 2.94
CA ILE A 10 11.56 7.77 3.27
C ILE A 10 10.39 8.17 2.37
N SER A 11 10.21 9.48 2.16
CA SER A 11 9.12 10.00 1.32
C SER A 11 9.27 9.57 -0.12
N ILE A 12 10.48 9.68 -0.69
CA ILE A 12 10.76 9.23 -2.07
C ILE A 12 10.48 7.73 -2.20
N LEU A 13 10.92 6.92 -1.23
CA LEU A 13 10.70 5.48 -1.25
C LEU A 13 9.20 5.13 -1.23
N LEU A 14 8.42 5.80 -0.38
CA LEU A 14 6.96 5.63 -0.32
C LEU A 14 6.27 6.14 -1.59
N ILE A 15 6.69 7.29 -2.13
CA ILE A 15 6.16 7.85 -3.38
C ILE A 15 6.36 6.86 -4.54
N ILE A 16 7.56 6.33 -4.70
CA ILE A 16 7.86 5.36 -5.77
C ILE A 16 6.97 4.11 -5.60
N MET A 17 6.87 3.59 -4.37
CA MET A 17 6.04 2.42 -4.09
C MET A 17 4.56 2.67 -4.41
N TRP A 18 3.97 3.76 -3.91
CA TRP A 18 2.56 4.09 -4.14
C TRP A 18 2.26 4.43 -5.59
N ALA A 19 3.13 5.18 -6.26
CA ALA A 19 2.99 5.51 -7.68
C ALA A 19 3.06 4.24 -8.53
N TYR A 20 4.03 3.37 -8.28
CA TYR A 20 4.13 2.08 -8.96
C TYR A 20 2.88 1.22 -8.73
N ALA A 21 2.40 1.15 -7.48
CA ALA A 21 1.21 0.40 -7.11
C ALA A 21 -0.06 0.91 -7.83
N ALA A 22 -0.23 2.22 -7.93
CA ALA A 22 -1.40 2.82 -8.60
C ALA A 22 -1.31 2.68 -10.12
N ILE A 23 -0.16 3.03 -10.70
CA ILE A 23 0.05 3.03 -12.16
C ILE A 23 -0.08 1.62 -12.71
N SER A 24 0.53 0.62 -12.06
CA SER A 24 0.40 -0.79 -12.48
C SER A 24 -1.05 -1.27 -12.49
N LYS A 25 -1.87 -0.88 -11.50
CA LYS A 25 -3.31 -1.20 -11.46
C LYS A 25 -4.09 -0.52 -12.59
N LEU A 26 -3.78 0.73 -12.91
CA LEU A 26 -4.46 1.48 -13.97
C LEU A 26 -4.09 0.98 -15.36
N LEU A 27 -2.81 0.66 -15.59
CA LEU A 27 -2.34 0.08 -16.86
C LEU A 27 -2.91 -1.32 -17.10
N GLU A 28 -2.98 -2.15 -16.04
CA GLU A 28 -3.50 -3.52 -16.11
C GLU A 28 -4.91 -3.65 -15.51
N LEU A 29 -5.78 -2.66 -15.76
CA LEU A 29 -7.09 -2.55 -15.09
C LEU A 29 -7.97 -3.81 -15.24
N LYS A 30 -7.92 -4.47 -16.39
CA LYS A 30 -8.65 -5.74 -16.62
C LYS A 30 -8.16 -6.85 -15.69
N ALA A 31 -6.84 -7.02 -15.57
CA ALA A 31 -6.24 -8.01 -14.69
C ALA A 31 -6.48 -7.67 -13.22
N PHE A 32 -6.40 -6.40 -12.84
CA PHE A 32 -6.70 -5.94 -11.48
C PHE A 32 -8.17 -6.19 -11.10
N LYS A 33 -9.12 -5.90 -11.99
CA LYS A 33 -10.53 -6.20 -11.79
C LYS A 33 -10.80 -7.70 -11.62
N GLN A 34 -10.14 -8.54 -12.42
CA GLN A 34 -10.23 -10.00 -12.28
C GLN A 34 -9.62 -10.49 -10.97
N ALA A 35 -8.49 -9.93 -10.55
CA ALA A 35 -7.87 -10.25 -9.26
C ALA A 35 -8.79 -9.91 -8.09
N LEU A 36 -9.45 -8.75 -8.12
CA LEU A 36 -10.40 -8.33 -7.08
C LEU A 36 -11.65 -9.24 -7.02
N ALA A 37 -12.07 -9.80 -8.15
CA ALA A 37 -13.22 -10.72 -8.19
C ALA A 37 -12.94 -12.10 -7.56
N THR A 38 -11.67 -12.46 -7.38
CA THR A 38 -11.24 -13.74 -6.77
C THR A 38 -10.83 -13.62 -5.30
N GLN A 39 -10.95 -12.42 -4.72
CA GLN A 39 -10.66 -12.18 -3.31
C GLN A 39 -11.78 -12.70 -2.40
N VAL A 40 -11.51 -12.69 -1.10
CA VAL A 40 -12.41 -13.23 -0.06
C VAL A 40 -13.64 -12.36 0.20
N PHE A 41 -13.61 -11.10 -0.24
CA PHE A 41 -14.73 -10.17 -0.06
C PHE A 41 -15.76 -10.28 -1.20
N PRO A 42 -17.00 -9.80 -0.98
CA PRO A 42 -18.03 -9.77 -2.01
C PRO A 42 -17.61 -9.03 -3.29
N VAL A 43 -18.09 -9.51 -4.44
CA VAL A 43 -17.78 -8.95 -5.77
C VAL A 43 -18.13 -7.46 -5.88
N TRP A 44 -19.17 -7.00 -5.19
CA TRP A 44 -19.55 -5.57 -5.20
C TRP A 44 -18.49 -4.69 -4.51
N ILE A 45 -17.84 -5.17 -3.44
CA ILE A 45 -16.71 -4.49 -2.82
C ILE A 45 -15.55 -4.41 -3.81
N GLY A 46 -15.27 -5.51 -4.51
CA GLY A 46 -14.27 -5.54 -5.58
C GLY A 46 -14.50 -4.46 -6.64
N LYS A 47 -15.74 -4.26 -7.10
CA LYS A 47 -16.08 -3.21 -8.08
C LYS A 47 -15.76 -1.79 -7.59
N ILE A 48 -15.93 -1.54 -6.28
CA ILE A 48 -15.59 -0.25 -5.65
C ILE A 48 -14.06 -0.12 -5.55
N LEU A 49 -13.38 -1.15 -5.05
CA LEU A 49 -11.94 -1.16 -4.83
C LEU A 49 -11.13 -1.02 -6.13
N VAL A 50 -11.67 -1.45 -7.28
CA VAL A 50 -11.04 -1.23 -8.60
C VAL A 50 -10.65 0.23 -8.83
N TRP A 51 -11.49 1.17 -8.36
CA TRP A 51 -11.28 2.61 -8.55
C TRP A 51 -10.76 3.29 -7.30
N VAL A 52 -11.26 2.90 -6.12
CA VAL A 52 -10.87 3.53 -4.86
C VAL A 52 -9.40 3.29 -4.56
N LEU A 53 -8.87 2.07 -4.78
CA LEU A 53 -7.48 1.77 -4.44
C LEU A 53 -6.50 2.64 -5.24
N PRO A 54 -6.50 2.67 -6.60
CA PRO A 54 -5.58 3.54 -7.33
C PRO A 54 -5.71 5.03 -7.00
N VAL A 55 -6.94 5.51 -6.77
CA VAL A 55 -7.19 6.93 -6.42
C VAL A 55 -6.59 7.28 -5.06
N VAL A 56 -6.80 6.44 -4.04
CA VAL A 56 -6.22 6.65 -2.71
C VAL A 56 -4.69 6.58 -2.77
N GLU A 57 -4.14 5.63 -3.53
CA GLU A 57 -2.69 5.49 -3.70
C GLU A 57 -2.06 6.74 -4.35
N LEU A 58 -2.67 7.30 -5.40
CA LEU A 58 -2.23 8.55 -6.02
C LEU A 58 -2.45 9.76 -5.09
N ALA A 59 -3.51 9.78 -4.30
CA ALA A 59 -3.72 10.83 -3.31
C ALA A 59 -2.62 10.83 -2.26
N ILE A 60 -2.18 9.65 -1.79
CA ILE A 60 -1.06 9.51 -0.86
C ILE A 60 0.24 10.02 -1.50
N VAL A 61 0.51 9.73 -2.77
CA VAL A 61 1.63 10.33 -3.51
C VAL A 61 1.56 11.85 -3.47
N GLY A 62 0.39 12.43 -3.78
CA GLY A 62 0.16 13.87 -3.72
C GLY A 62 0.44 14.46 -2.33
N LEU A 63 0.00 13.79 -1.27
CA LEU A 63 0.23 14.23 0.11
C LEU A 63 1.72 14.21 0.49
N LEU A 64 2.47 13.21 0.04
CA LEU A 64 3.90 13.04 0.34
C LEU A 64 4.81 14.03 -0.41
N LEU A 65 4.34 14.61 -1.52
CA LEU A 65 5.14 15.54 -2.33
C LEU A 65 5.33 16.92 -1.70
N PHE A 66 4.38 17.39 -0.88
CA PHE A 66 4.43 18.72 -0.30
C PHE A 66 4.74 18.68 1.20
N GLN A 67 5.74 19.44 1.63
CA GLN A 67 6.20 19.50 3.02
C GLN A 67 5.06 19.78 4.03
N LYS A 68 4.07 20.60 3.64
CA LYS A 68 2.90 20.94 4.49
C LYS A 68 1.97 19.75 4.73
N THR A 69 1.81 18.87 3.75
CA THR A 69 0.90 17.71 3.81
C THR A 69 1.62 16.39 4.06
N GLN A 70 2.95 16.42 4.09
CA GLN A 70 3.80 15.23 4.18
C GLN A 70 3.48 14.35 5.39
N ILE A 71 3.23 14.94 6.56
CA ILE A 71 2.85 14.17 7.76
C ILE A 71 1.54 13.41 7.56
N LEU A 72 0.55 14.02 6.89
CA LEU A 72 -0.72 13.38 6.58
C LEU A 72 -0.50 12.25 5.57
N GLY A 73 0.39 12.44 4.60
CA GLY A 73 0.83 11.39 3.67
C GLY A 73 1.51 10.21 4.38
N MET A 74 2.29 10.47 5.43
CA MET A 74 2.92 9.41 6.24
C MET A 74 1.89 8.62 7.06
N TYR A 75 0.96 9.30 7.74
CA TYR A 75 -0.14 8.64 8.45
C TYR A 75 -1.05 7.86 7.51
N ALA A 76 -1.39 8.42 6.35
CA ALA A 76 -2.20 7.73 5.33
C ALA A 76 -1.46 6.51 4.77
N SER A 77 -0.16 6.62 4.50
CA SER A 77 0.69 5.49 4.09
C SER A 77 0.69 4.40 5.15
N PHE A 78 0.91 4.75 6.42
CA PHE A 78 0.91 3.81 7.53
C PHE A 78 -0.44 3.09 7.66
N GLY A 79 -1.56 3.83 7.65
CA GLY A 79 -2.90 3.26 7.76
C GLY A 79 -3.21 2.29 6.62
N MET A 80 -2.95 2.68 5.37
CA MET A 80 -3.15 1.80 4.20
C MET A 80 -2.22 0.57 4.25
N MET A 81 -0.94 0.75 4.57
CA MET A 81 0.01 -0.35 4.67
C MET A 81 -0.34 -1.32 5.79
N LEU A 82 -0.84 -0.82 6.93
CA LEU A 82 -1.31 -1.65 8.03
C LEU A 82 -2.51 -2.50 7.60
N LEU A 83 -3.52 -1.88 6.96
CA LEU A 83 -4.68 -2.59 6.42
C LEU A 83 -4.27 -3.68 5.41
N PHE A 84 -3.36 -3.36 4.48
CA PHE A 84 -2.83 -4.34 3.53
C PHE A 84 -2.02 -5.44 4.21
N THR A 85 -1.24 -5.11 5.25
CA THR A 85 -0.48 -6.09 6.03
C THR A 85 -1.42 -7.07 6.73
N LEU A 86 -2.47 -6.58 7.38
CA LEU A 86 -3.46 -7.42 8.06
C LEU A 86 -4.19 -8.34 7.07
N TYR A 87 -4.60 -7.80 5.92
CA TYR A 87 -5.24 -8.59 4.87
C TYR A 87 -4.33 -9.71 4.34
N VAL A 88 -3.10 -9.36 3.96
CA VAL A 88 -2.11 -10.32 3.45
C VAL A 88 -1.71 -11.32 4.53
N GLY A 89 -1.62 -10.89 5.79
CA GLY A 89 -1.39 -11.75 6.94
C GLY A 89 -2.48 -12.80 7.10
N GLY A 90 -3.75 -12.41 6.96
CA GLY A 90 -4.90 -13.33 6.91
C GLY A 90 -4.71 -14.47 5.90
N ALA A 91 -4.22 -14.15 4.70
CA ALA A 91 -3.94 -15.13 3.67
C ALA A 91 -2.70 -16.01 3.99
N VAL A 92 -1.65 -15.45 4.61
CA VAL A 92 -0.44 -16.20 4.99
C VAL A 92 -0.71 -17.18 6.14
N PHE A 93 -1.55 -16.80 7.10
CA PHE A 93 -1.90 -17.61 8.27
C PHE A 93 -3.13 -18.50 8.03
N ASN A 94 -3.64 -18.58 6.80
CA ASN A 94 -4.82 -19.37 6.43
C ASN A 94 -6.06 -19.07 7.28
N ILE A 95 -6.29 -17.80 7.59
CA ILE A 95 -7.45 -17.34 8.39
C ILE A 95 -8.73 -17.35 7.55
N TYR A 96 -8.61 -17.21 6.22
CA TYR A 96 -9.76 -17.15 5.32
C TYR A 96 -10.23 -18.54 4.88
N GLU A 97 -11.55 -18.73 4.84
CA GLU A 97 -12.20 -19.97 4.36
C GLU A 97 -11.87 -20.29 2.90
N ARG A 98 -11.70 -19.24 2.07
CA ARG A 98 -11.28 -19.34 0.68
C ARG A 98 -9.89 -18.74 0.53
N TYR A 99 -8.93 -19.54 0.05
CA TYR A 99 -7.60 -19.02 -0.24
C TYR A 99 -7.66 -18.04 -1.43
N PRO A 100 -7.28 -16.77 -1.27
CA PRO A 100 -7.35 -15.80 -2.35
C PRO A 100 -6.37 -16.17 -3.47
N CYS A 101 -6.88 -16.24 -4.70
CA CYS A 101 -6.07 -16.48 -5.90
C CYS A 101 -5.16 -15.27 -6.11
N ALA A 102 -3.84 -15.47 -6.17
CA ALA A 102 -2.89 -14.39 -6.49
C ALA A 102 -2.94 -13.95 -7.96
N CYS A 103 -3.96 -14.34 -8.71
CA CYS A 103 -3.90 -14.64 -10.14
C CYS A 103 -3.98 -13.40 -11.07
N GLY A 104 -3.73 -12.19 -10.57
CA GLY A 104 -3.67 -10.98 -11.38
C GLY A 104 -2.77 -9.88 -10.80
N GLY A 105 -2.06 -9.19 -11.70
CA GLY A 105 -1.14 -8.09 -11.38
C GLY A 105 0.17 -8.51 -10.71
N LEU A 106 0.84 -7.55 -10.06
CA LEU A 106 2.12 -7.72 -9.35
C LEU A 106 2.15 -8.90 -8.36
N PHE A 107 1.00 -9.22 -7.75
CA PHE A 107 0.88 -10.24 -6.70
C PHE A 107 0.95 -11.68 -7.23
N ALA A 108 0.70 -11.89 -8.53
CA ALA A 108 0.81 -13.21 -9.16
C ALA A 108 2.25 -13.75 -9.13
N LYS A 109 3.25 -12.86 -9.14
CA LYS A 109 4.67 -13.22 -9.22
C LYS A 109 5.39 -13.27 -7.87
N LEU A 110 4.89 -12.56 -6.85
CA LEU A 110 5.56 -12.45 -5.53
C LEU A 110 5.23 -13.62 -4.59
N GLY A 111 3.98 -14.10 -4.60
CA GLY A 111 3.45 -15.02 -3.59
C GLY A 111 3.19 -14.34 -2.23
N TRP A 112 2.23 -14.88 -1.48
CA TRP A 112 1.70 -14.25 -0.26
C TRP A 112 2.75 -13.98 0.82
N LYS A 113 3.66 -14.93 1.09
CA LYS A 113 4.72 -14.74 2.10
C LYS A 113 5.72 -13.64 1.74
N LYS A 114 6.06 -13.45 0.46
CA LYS A 114 6.96 -12.35 0.05
C LYS A 114 6.22 -11.03 0.15
N HIS A 115 4.97 -10.98 -0.29
CA HIS A 115 4.14 -9.78 -0.20
C HIS A 115 3.95 -9.34 1.26
N PHE A 116 3.73 -10.26 2.18
CA PHE A 116 3.62 -9.95 3.61
C PHE A 116 4.87 -9.26 4.16
N ARG A 117 6.06 -9.77 3.81
CA ARG A 117 7.34 -9.15 4.22
C ARG A 117 7.52 -7.76 3.66
N VAL A 118 7.16 -7.55 2.38
CA VAL A 118 7.18 -6.21 1.76
C VAL A 118 6.23 -5.27 2.50
N ASN A 119 5.03 -5.73 2.85
CA ASN A 119 4.07 -4.88 3.55
C ASN A 119 4.53 -4.51 4.96
N ILE A 120 5.11 -5.46 5.71
CA ILE A 120 5.72 -5.16 7.02
C ILE A 120 6.83 -4.11 6.87
N PHE A 121 7.72 -4.28 5.89
CA PHE A 121 8.82 -3.35 5.65
C PHE A 121 8.32 -1.92 5.41
N PHE A 122 7.35 -1.73 4.51
CA PHE A 122 6.78 -0.41 4.23
C PHE A 122 5.91 0.14 5.37
N THR A 123 5.27 -0.73 6.16
CA THR A 123 4.57 -0.33 7.38
C THR A 123 5.55 0.27 8.39
N LEU A 124 6.67 -0.41 8.65
CA LEU A 124 7.72 0.09 9.56
C LEU A 124 8.36 1.38 9.05
N ILE A 125 8.66 1.47 7.75
CA ILE A 125 9.17 2.71 7.14
C ILE A 125 8.20 3.88 7.36
N SER A 126 6.90 3.65 7.19
CA SER A 126 5.89 4.69 7.40
C SER A 126 5.87 5.16 8.86
N ILE A 127 5.99 4.24 9.84
CA ILE A 127 6.11 4.59 11.27
C ILE A 127 7.38 5.41 11.52
N ILE A 128 8.53 5.00 10.98
CA ILE A 128 9.80 5.74 11.13
C ILE A 128 9.66 7.16 10.55
N GLY A 129 9.02 7.29 9.38
CA GLY A 129 8.73 8.59 8.76
C GLY A 129 7.89 9.50 9.65
N ILE A 130 6.85 8.95 10.29
CA ILE A 130 6.00 9.69 11.26
C ILE A 130 6.85 10.17 12.44
N VAL A 131 7.60 9.26 13.08
CA VAL A 131 8.41 9.59 14.27
C VAL A 131 9.45 10.66 13.95
N LEU A 132 10.12 10.57 12.81
CA LEU A 132 11.15 11.54 12.41
C LEU A 132 10.56 12.93 12.09
N LEU A 133 9.36 12.99 11.52
CA LEU A 133 8.66 14.25 11.25
C LEU A 133 8.13 14.90 12.53
N GLU A 134 7.53 14.14 13.43
CA GLU A 134 7.00 14.69 14.69
C GLU A 134 8.13 15.07 15.66
N SER A 135 9.24 14.32 15.69
CA SER A 135 10.43 14.68 16.49
C SER A 135 11.16 15.93 16.00
N GLY A 136 10.91 16.34 14.75
CA GLY A 136 11.53 17.51 14.13
C GLY A 136 10.67 18.77 14.15
N ARG A 137 9.44 18.67 14.67
CA ARG A 137 8.56 19.80 14.97
C ARG A 137 8.81 20.33 16.38
#